data_AF-A0A950LPG9-F1
#
_entry.id   AF-A0A950LPG9-F1
#
_cell.length_a   1.000
_cell.length_b   1.000
_cell.length_c   1.000
_cell.angle_alpha   90.00
_cell.angle_beta   90.00
_cell.angle_gamma   90.00
#
_symmetry.space_group_name_H-M   'P 1'
#
loop_
_entity.id
_entity.type
_entity.pdbx_description
1 polymer ?
#
loop_
_entity_poly.entity_id
_entity_poly.type
_entity_poly.pdbx_seq_one_letter_code
_entity_poly.pdbx_strand_id
1 'polypeptide(L)' 'IATTVSGEVPEIYPYLGTSRLAEVVDRHGADLVLHGHAHHGALDGKTTSGIPVHNVAITLLQSQQPPAAYRVFEV' A
#
# COMPACT_ATOMS: atom_id res chain seq x y z
N ILE A 1 0.26 -0.98 -6.39
CA ILE A 1 0.17 0.38 -5.79
C ILE A 1 -1.17 1.03 -6.09
N ALA A 2 -1.63 1.12 -7.35
CA ALA A 2 -2.93 1.76 -7.64
C ALA A 2 -4.12 1.15 -6.87
N THR A 3 -4.10 -0.17 -6.61
CA THR A 3 -5.14 -0.84 -5.83
C THR A 3 -5.16 -0.44 -4.35
N THR A 4 -4.02 -0.07 -3.75
CA THR A 4 -3.97 0.30 -2.32
C THR A 4 -4.45 1.72 -2.04
N VAL A 5 -4.61 2.55 -3.09
CA VAL A 5 -5.20 3.90 -3.00
C VAL A 5 -6.67 3.92 -3.44
N SER A 6 -7.20 2.80 -3.95
CA SER A 6 -8.62 2.67 -4.32
C SER A 6 -9.52 2.96 -3.12
N GLY A 7 -10.35 3.99 -3.24
CA GLY A 7 -11.25 4.46 -2.18
C GLY A 7 -10.94 5.90 -1.73
N GLU A 8 -9.75 6.40 -2.05
CA GLU A 8 -9.42 7.82 -1.94
C GLU A 8 -10.01 8.63 -3.09
N VAL A 9 -9.99 9.96 -2.97
CA VAL A 9 -10.36 10.83 -4.09
C VAL A 9 -9.27 10.79 -5.18
N PRO A 10 -9.61 10.61 -6.47
CA PRO A 10 -8.61 10.46 -7.53
C PRO A 10 -7.58 11.60 -7.62
N GLU A 11 -7.98 12.81 -7.25
CA GLU A 11 -7.14 14.01 -7.26
C GLU A 11 -5.91 13.88 -6.35
N ILE A 12 -5.99 13.05 -5.30
CA ILE A 12 -4.87 12.87 -4.36
C ILE A 12 -4.01 11.65 -4.64
N TYR A 13 -4.38 10.78 -5.60
CA TYR A 13 -3.63 9.57 -5.93
C TYR A 13 -2.14 9.82 -6.20
N PRO A 14 -1.73 10.88 -6.93
CA PRO A 14 -0.32 11.16 -7.18
C PRO A 14 0.53 11.43 -5.92
N TYR A 15 -0.11 11.80 -4.80
CA TYR A 15 0.56 12.05 -3.52
C TYR A 15 0.60 10.81 -2.61
N LEU A 16 -0.19 9.77 -2.93
CA LEU A 16 -0.32 8.56 -2.13
C LEU A 16 0.47 7.37 -2.69
N GLY A 17 0.98 7.49 -3.91
CA GLY A 17 1.84 6.51 -4.56
C GLY A 17 2.31 6.99 -5.92
N THR A 18 3.33 6.35 -6.48
CA THR A 18 3.85 6.71 -7.81
C THR A 18 4.29 5.49 -8.60
N SER A 19 3.87 5.44 -9.87
CA SER A 19 4.27 4.40 -10.82
C SER A 19 5.79 4.40 -11.06
N ARG A 20 6.44 5.56 -10.95
CA ARG A 20 7.90 5.67 -11.08
C ARG A 20 8.64 4.89 -9.99
N LEU A 21 8.14 4.90 -8.76
CA LEU A 21 8.70 4.09 -7.68
C LEU A 21 8.35 2.61 -7.86
N ALA A 22 7.14 2.31 -8.34
CA ALA A 22 6.74 0.93 -8.68
C ALA A 22 7.71 0.28 -9.67
N GLU A 23 8.13 1.02 -10.70
CA GLU A 23 9.09 0.53 -11.71
C GLU A 23 10.46 0.21 -11.09
N VAL A 24 10.95 1.06 -10.19
CA VAL A 24 12.23 0.82 -9.49
C VAL A 24 12.12 -0.42 -8.60
N VAL A 25 11.03 -0.55 -7.84
CA VAL A 25 10.75 -1.73 -7.01
C VAL A 25 10.74 -3.00 -7.87
N ASP A 26 10.02 -2.96 -8.98
CA ASP A 26 9.88 -4.09 -9.91
C ASP A 26 11.22 -4.48 -10.54
N ARG A 27 12.08 -3.50 -10.86
CA ARG A 27 13.40 -3.75 -11.47
C ARG A 27 14.41 -4.36 -10.50
N HIS A 28 14.34 -3.97 -9.22
CA HIS A 28 15.33 -4.35 -8.21
C HIS A 28 14.88 -5.50 -7.30
N GLY A 29 13.62 -5.93 -7.38
CA GLY A 29 13.12 -7.13 -6.72
C GLY A 29 13.06 -7.00 -5.20
N ALA A 30 12.33 -6.01 -4.69
CA ALA A 30 12.06 -5.94 -3.26
C ALA A 30 11.11 -7.07 -2.82
N ASP A 31 11.25 -7.55 -1.58
CA ASP A 31 10.35 -8.59 -1.06
C ASP A 31 8.92 -8.07 -0.83
N LEU A 32 8.79 -6.82 -0.38
CA LEU A 32 7.52 -6.13 -0.20
C LEU A 32 7.68 -4.60 -0.17
N VAL A 33 6.56 -3.88 -0.33
CA VAL A 33 6.47 -2.42 -0.17
C VAL A 33 5.48 -2.09 0.95
N LEU A 34 5.88 -1.23 1.88
CA LEU A 34 5.00 -0.66 2.90
C LEU A 34 4.81 0.84 2.63
N HIS A 35 3.56 1.32 2.64
CA HIS A 35 3.24 2.75 2.60
C HIS A 35 2.05 3.07 3.52
N GLY A 36 1.83 4.34 3.82
CA GLY A 36 0.66 4.80 4.58
C GLY A 36 -0.13 5.87 3.82
N HIS A 37 -0.76 6.78 4.58
CA HIS A 37 -1.43 8.00 4.11
C HIS A 37 -2.71 7.81 3.27
N ALA A 38 -2.91 6.66 2.63
CA ALA A 38 -4.17 6.31 1.97
C ALA A 38 -5.17 5.77 2.99
N HIS A 39 -5.72 6.66 3.82
CA HIS A 39 -6.60 6.36 4.95
C HIS A 39 -7.93 5.71 4.57
N HIS A 40 -8.42 5.94 3.35
CA HIS A 40 -9.62 5.33 2.75
C HIS A 40 -9.28 4.35 1.63
N GLY A 41 -8.00 4.03 1.48
CA GLY A 41 -7.53 3.07 0.48
C GLY A 41 -7.85 1.63 0.84
N ALA A 42 -7.09 0.71 0.23
CA ALA A 42 -7.15 -0.72 0.53
C ALA A 42 -5.87 -1.20 1.21
N LEU A 43 -5.98 -2.22 2.06
CA LEU A 43 -4.86 -2.81 2.79
C LEU A 43 -3.79 -3.40 1.89
N ASP A 44 -4.20 -4.09 0.82
CA ASP A 44 -3.33 -4.96 0.06
C ASP A 44 -3.42 -4.68 -1.43
N GLY A 45 -2.29 -4.84 -2.09
CA GLY A 45 -2.14 -4.74 -3.52
C GLY A 45 -0.82 -5.33 -3.97
N LYS A 46 -0.51 -5.10 -5.23
CA LYS A 46 0.77 -5.50 -5.81
C LYS A 46 1.26 -4.51 -6.85
N THR A 47 2.54 -4.53 -7.13
CA THR A 47 3.13 -3.90 -8.32
C THR A 47 2.77 -4.70 -9.58
N THR A 48 3.21 -4.23 -10.76
CA THR A 48 2.96 -4.93 -12.02
C THR A 48 3.68 -6.27 -12.06
N SER A 49 4.92 -6.33 -11.56
CA SER A 49 5.69 -7.58 -11.47
C SER A 49 5.27 -8.51 -10.32
N GLY A 50 4.28 -8.10 -9.52
CA GLY A 50 3.71 -8.93 -8.47
C GLY A 50 4.31 -8.75 -7.08
N ILE A 51 5.20 -7.77 -6.87
CA ILE A 51 5.72 -7.45 -5.53
C ILE A 51 4.56 -6.99 -4.65
N PRO A 52 4.35 -7.60 -3.46
CA PRO A 52 3.27 -7.24 -2.57
C PRO A 52 3.44 -5.80 -2.05
N VAL A 53 2.34 -5.07 -2.01
CA VAL A 53 2.27 -3.69 -1.54
C VAL A 53 1.22 -3.62 -0.44
N HIS A 54 1.61 -3.17 0.74
CA HIS A 54 0.73 -3.06 1.91
C HIS A 54 0.58 -1.62 2.36
N ASN A 55 -0.68 -1.22 2.52
CA ASN A 55 -1.05 0.05 3.14
C ASN A 55 -1.18 -0.15 4.65
N VAL A 56 -0.25 0.43 5.40
CA VAL A 56 -0.16 0.39 6.86
C VAL A 56 -0.70 1.66 7.52
N ALA A 57 -1.57 2.41 6.82
CA ALA A 57 -2.28 3.53 7.43
C ALA A 57 -3.05 3.08 8.68
N ILE A 58 -2.86 3.79 9.79
CA ILE A 58 -3.44 3.45 11.10
C ILE A 58 -4.97 3.32 11.03
N THR A 59 -5.63 4.12 10.20
CA THR A 59 -7.08 4.08 9.98
C THR A 59 -7.53 2.74 9.40
N LEU A 60 -6.76 2.16 8.48
CA LEU A 60 -7.06 0.85 7.90
C LEU A 60 -6.74 -0.29 8.85
N LEU A 61 -5.67 -0.19 9.64
CA LEU A 61 -5.32 -1.20 10.65
C LEU A 61 -6.34 -1.24 11.80
N GLN A 62 -6.79 -0.07 12.26
CA GLN A 62 -7.81 0.05 13.31
C GLN A 62 -9.22 -0.29 12.81
N SER A 63 -9.49 -0.24 11.51
CA SER A 63 -10.78 -0.67 10.95
C SER A 63 -10.90 -2.19 10.80
N GLN A 64 -9.81 -2.94 10.96
CA GLN A 64 -9.83 -4.40 10.96
C GLN A 64 -10.55 -4.98 12.18
N GLN A 65 -10.89 -6.26 12.10
CA GLN A 65 -11.46 -7.02 13.21
C GLN A 65 -10.61 -8.29 13.47
N PRO A 66 -9.90 -8.37 14.61
CA PRO A 66 -9.77 -7.33 15.65
C PRO A 66 -9.00 -6.10 15.15
N PRO A 67 -9.23 -4.92 15.76
CA PRO A 67 -8.47 -3.71 15.43
C PRO A 67 -7.00 -3.91 15.80
N ALA A 68 -6.09 -3.40 14.96
CA ALA A 68 -4.66 -3.49 15.18
C ALA A 68 -3.99 -2.12 15.08
N ALA A 69 -2.91 -1.92 15.84
CA ALA A 69 -2.07 -0.72 15.74
C ALA A 69 -0.84 -0.94 14.83
N TYR A 70 -0.53 -2.20 14.52
CA TYR A 70 0.60 -2.61 13.71
C TYR A 70 0.25 -3.90 12.96
N ARG A 71 1.04 -4.20 11.92
CA ARG A 71 0.98 -5.46 11.18
C ARG A 71 2.38 -6.06 11.16
N VAL A 72 2.47 -7.37 11.36
CA VAL A 72 3.73 -8.12 11.32
C VAL A 72 3.86 -8.77 9.95
N PHE A 73 5.05 -8.71 9.38
CA PHE A 73 5.40 -9.33 8.11
C PHE A 73 6.60 -10.24 8.32
N GLU A 74 6.47 -11.48 7.87
CA GLU A 74 7.60 -12.41 7.74
C GLU A 74 8.13 -12.26 6.32
N VAL A 75 9.46 -12.11 6.19
CA VAL A 75 10.16 -11.86 4.91
C VAL A 75 11.24 -12.92 4.72
#